data_AF-A0A7V9JWP6-F1
#
_entry.id   AF-A0A7V9JWP6-F1
#
_cell.length_a   1.000
_cell.length_b   1.000
_cell.length_c   1.000
_cell.angle_alpha   90.00
_cell.angle_beta   90.00
_cell.angle_gamma   90.00
#
_symmetry.space_group_name_H-M   'P 1'
#
loop_
_entity.id
_entity.type
_entity.pdbx_description
1 polymer ?
#
loop_
_entity_poly.entity_id
_entity_poly.type
_entity_poly.pdbx_seq_one_letter_code
_entity_poly.pdbx_strand_id
1 'polypeptide(L)'
;TSFIIKTVKNAPAGSKWAIGTELNLVNRLIKNHPDKEIRLLAPDLCMCATMYRIAPQNLAWALENLIAGVVVNEIKVDGETKKWATVALERMIRFTQQNQKS
;
A
#
# COMPACT_ATOMS: atom_id res chain seq x y z
N THR A 1 -4.41 3.72 -3.25
CA THR A 1 -5.44 2.87 -2.62
C THR A 1 -6.24 3.57 -1.51
N SER A 2 -5.70 4.59 -0.83
CA SER A 2 -6.38 5.30 0.28
C SER A 2 -7.74 5.92 -0.08
N PHE A 3 -7.91 6.44 -1.30
CA PHE A 3 -9.20 6.96 -1.76
C PHE A 3 -10.29 5.88 -1.72
N ILE A 4 -10.04 4.70 -2.30
CA ILE A 4 -10.95 3.55 -2.26
C ILE A 4 -11.35 3.22 -0.82
N ILE A 5 -10.37 3.16 0.10
CA ILE A 5 -10.62 2.88 1.52
C ILE A 5 -11.58 3.91 2.12
N LYS A 6 -11.34 5.22 1.89
CA LYS A 6 -12.20 6.29 2.41
C LYS A 6 -13.60 6.22 1.83
N THR A 7 -13.72 5.99 0.52
CA THR A 7 -15.01 5.90 -0.17
C THR A 7 -15.84 4.73 0.37
N VAL A 8 -15.25 3.53 0.49
CA VAL A 8 -15.93 2.35 1.04
C VAL A 8 -16.28 2.56 2.51
N LYS A 9 -15.39 3.13 3.31
CA LYS A 9 -15.65 3.42 4.72
C LYS A 9 -16.86 4.35 4.92
N ASN A 10 -17.00 5.37 4.06
CA ASN A 10 -18.05 6.37 4.15
C ASN A 10 -19.34 5.97 3.39
N ALA A 11 -19.35 4.81 2.72
CA ALA A 11 -20.51 4.33 2.02
C ALA A 11 -21.61 3.87 2.99
N PRO A 12 -22.90 3.97 2.61
CA PRO A 12 -23.99 3.45 3.44
C PRO A 12 -23.91 1.92 3.60
N ALA A 13 -24.48 1.41 4.70
CA ALA A 13 -24.64 -0.02 4.90
C ALA A 13 -25.50 -0.64 3.78
N GLY A 14 -25.22 -1.90 3.44
CA GLY A 14 -25.86 -2.61 2.32
C GLY A 14 -25.40 -2.18 0.92
N SER A 15 -24.48 -1.20 0.81
CA SER A 15 -23.90 -0.82 -0.47
C SER A 15 -23.05 -1.94 -1.09
N LYS A 16 -23.02 -1.97 -2.43
CA LYS A 16 -22.31 -2.98 -3.21
C LYS A 16 -21.11 -2.39 -3.94
N TRP A 17 -19.96 -3.05 -3.84
CA TRP A 17 -18.68 -2.58 -4.38
C TRP A 17 -17.95 -3.68 -5.14
N ALA A 18 -17.63 -3.41 -6.40
CA ALA A 18 -16.64 -4.18 -7.14
C ALA A 18 -15.34 -3.37 -7.23
N ILE A 19 -14.26 -3.88 -6.63
CA ILE A 19 -13.01 -3.12 -6.45
C ILE A 19 -11.91 -3.70 -7.35
N GLY A 20 -11.41 -2.87 -8.28
CA GLY A 20 -10.31 -3.22 -9.19
C GLY A 20 -8.95 -2.84 -8.60
N THR A 21 -8.45 -3.63 -7.67
CA THR A 21 -7.13 -3.44 -7.07
C THR A 21 -6.57 -4.78 -6.58
N GLU A 22 -5.43 -4.75 -5.93
CA GLU A 22 -4.78 -5.95 -5.39
C GLU A 22 -5.67 -6.63 -4.32
N LEU A 23 -5.72 -7.98 -4.39
CA LEU A 23 -6.63 -8.83 -3.62
C LEU A 23 -6.55 -8.61 -2.10
N ASN A 24 -5.35 -8.44 -1.53
CA ASN A 24 -5.21 -8.29 -0.08
C ASN A 24 -5.91 -7.02 0.43
N LEU A 25 -5.95 -5.95 -0.36
CA LEU A 25 -6.75 -4.78 0.01
C LEU A 25 -8.25 -5.10 -0.01
N VAL A 26 -8.74 -5.81 -1.02
CA VAL A 26 -10.16 -6.18 -1.14
C VAL A 26 -10.58 -7.08 0.01
N ASN A 27 -9.80 -8.12 0.31
CA ASN A 27 -10.05 -9.01 1.45
C ASN A 27 -10.05 -8.27 2.78
N ARG A 28 -9.13 -7.30 2.96
CA ARG A 28 -9.11 -6.44 4.15
C ARG A 28 -10.37 -5.57 4.25
N LEU A 29 -10.87 -5.05 3.14
CA LEU A 29 -12.10 -4.25 3.12
C LEU A 29 -13.33 -5.12 3.43
N ILE A 30 -13.42 -6.33 2.87
CA ILE A 30 -14.47 -7.30 3.20
C ILE A 30 -14.49 -7.60 4.71
N LYS A 31 -13.31 -7.87 5.30
CA LYS A 31 -13.19 -8.17 6.73
C LYS A 31 -13.58 -6.99 7.63
N ASN A 32 -13.21 -5.77 7.24
CA ASN A 32 -13.39 -4.57 8.07
C ASN A 32 -14.77 -3.91 7.89
N HIS A 33 -15.51 -4.25 6.83
CA HIS A 33 -16.83 -3.67 6.51
C HIS A 33 -17.85 -4.78 6.20
N PRO A 34 -18.17 -5.65 7.17
CA PRO A 34 -19.12 -6.76 6.98
C PRO A 34 -20.55 -6.29 6.68
N ASP A 35 -20.85 -5.01 6.94
CA ASP A 35 -22.13 -4.36 6.63
C ASP A 35 -22.29 -4.02 5.13
N LYS A 36 -21.29 -4.31 4.29
CA LYS A 36 -21.27 -3.97 2.86
C LYS A 36 -20.93 -5.19 2.02
N GLU A 37 -21.49 -5.25 0.81
CA GLU A 37 -21.17 -6.31 -0.15
C GLU A 37 -19.97 -5.87 -0.99
N ILE A 38 -18.80 -6.46 -0.75
CA ILE A 38 -17.55 -6.08 -1.43
C ILE A 38 -17.00 -7.30 -2.16
N ARG A 39 -16.65 -7.14 -3.43
CA ARG A 39 -16.04 -8.19 -4.25
C ARG A 39 -14.87 -7.65 -5.08
N LEU A 40 -13.99 -8.55 -5.48
CA LEU A 40 -12.95 -8.25 -6.46
C LEU A 40 -13.63 -7.99 -7.82
N LEU A 41 -13.16 -6.97 -8.54
CA LEU A 41 -13.67 -6.67 -9.88
C LEU A 41 -13.17 -7.67 -10.93
N ALA A 42 -11.93 -8.14 -10.78
CA ALA A 42 -11.31 -9.09 -11.70
C ALA A 42 -12.03 -10.45 -11.64
N PRO A 43 -12.16 -11.14 -12.79
CA PRO A 43 -12.73 -12.49 -12.84
C PRO A 43 -11.82 -13.52 -12.15
N ASP A 44 -10.51 -13.26 -12.19
CA ASP A 44 -9.46 -14.11 -11.64
C ASP A 44 -8.69 -13.42 -10.50
N LEU A 45 -7.79 -14.18 -9.88
CA LEU A 45 -6.94 -13.75 -8.78
C LEU A 45 -5.99 -12.60 -9.20
N CYS A 46 -6.18 -11.41 -8.62
CA CYS A 46 -5.28 -10.26 -8.82
C CYS A 46 -4.30 -10.12 -7.65
N MET A 47 -3.19 -10.87 -7.68
CA MET A 47 -2.12 -10.80 -6.67
C MET A 47 -0.85 -10.17 -7.22
N CYS A 48 -0.21 -9.33 -6.42
CA CYS A 48 1.12 -8.79 -6.73
C CYS A 48 2.20 -9.78 -6.27
N ALA A 49 2.80 -10.51 -7.22
CA ALA A 49 3.82 -11.53 -6.92
C ALA A 49 5.01 -10.97 -6.12
N THR A 50 5.41 -9.72 -6.39
CA THR A 50 6.51 -9.07 -5.65
C THR A 50 6.11 -8.71 -4.21
N MET A 51 4.86 -8.30 -3.99
CA MET A 51 4.35 -8.03 -2.64
C MET A 51 4.29 -9.32 -1.81
N TYR A 52 3.94 -10.45 -2.44
CA TYR A 52 3.89 -11.76 -1.80
C TYR A 52 5.26 -12.29 -1.35
N ARG A 53 6.37 -11.68 -1.78
CA ARG A 53 7.72 -12.02 -1.28
C ARG A 53 7.95 -11.55 0.16
N ILE A 54 7.12 -10.66 0.68
CA ILE A 54 7.18 -10.21 2.08
C ILE A 54 6.40 -11.22 2.92
N ALA A 55 7.12 -12.11 3.60
CA ALA A 55 6.55 -13.17 4.41
C ALA A 55 7.04 -13.10 5.87
N PRO A 56 6.27 -13.62 6.85
CA PRO A 56 6.63 -13.55 8.27
C PRO A 56 8.03 -14.07 8.59
N GLN A 57 8.46 -15.16 7.94
CA GLN A 57 9.80 -15.72 8.11
C GLN A 57 10.91 -14.76 7.65
N ASN A 58 10.69 -14.03 6.55
CA ASN A 58 11.66 -13.07 6.03
C ASN A 58 11.76 -11.85 6.95
N LEU A 59 10.63 -11.44 7.54
CA LEU A 59 10.58 -10.37 8.53
C LEU A 59 11.27 -10.78 9.84
N ALA A 60 10.99 -11.98 10.34
CA ALA A 60 11.61 -12.52 11.55
C ALA A 60 13.14 -12.54 11.40
N TRP A 61 13.63 -13.11 10.30
CA TRP A 61 15.07 -13.14 10.00
C TRP A 61 15.69 -11.74 9.92
N ALA A 62 15.02 -10.78 9.28
CA ALA A 62 15.52 -9.40 9.20
C ALA A 62 15.62 -8.76 10.60
N LEU A 63 14.65 -9.01 11.48
CA LEU A 63 14.66 -8.50 12.86
C LEU A 63 15.72 -9.17 13.73
N GLU A 64 15.90 -10.49 13.60
CA GLU A 64 16.93 -11.25 14.32
C GLU A 64 18.34 -10.74 13.99
N ASN A 65 18.62 -10.46 12.71
CA ASN A 65 19.90 -9.87 12.29
C ASN A 65 20.11 -8.49 12.93
N LEU A 66 19.08 -7.64 12.95
CA LEU A 66 19.17 -6.32 13.59
C LEU A 66 19.46 -6.42 15.09
N ILE A 67 18.85 -7.38 15.80
CA ILE A 67 19.15 -7.65 17.22
C ILE A 67 20.60 -8.10 17.40
N ALA A 68 21.12 -8.91 16.47
CA ALA A 68 22.52 -9.34 16.45
C ALA A 68 23.51 -8.24 16.01
N GLY A 69 23.04 -7.01 15.75
CA GLY A 69 23.87 -5.89 15.27
C GLY A 69 24.26 -5.99 13.78
N VAL A 70 23.65 -6.90 13.03
CA VAL A 70 23.90 -7.11 11.59
C VAL A 70 22.79 -6.44 10.78
N VAL A 71 23.14 -5.47 9.94
CA VAL A 71 22.18 -4.84 9.03
C VAL A 71 22.15 -5.62 7.72
N VAL A 72 21.04 -6.29 7.44
CA VAL A 72 20.78 -7.02 6.20
C VAL A 72 19.90 -6.22 5.26
N ASN A 73 20.13 -6.34 3.94
CA ASN A 73 19.33 -5.70 2.89
C ASN A 73 19.17 -4.17 3.06
N GLU A 74 20.23 -3.50 3.53
CA GLU A 74 20.25 -2.04 3.66
C GLU A 74 20.01 -1.39 2.30
N ILE A 75 18.95 -0.57 2.20
CA ILE A 75 18.64 0.17 0.98
C ILE A 75 19.60 1.35 0.88
N LYS A 76 20.55 1.26 -0.06
CA LYS A 76 21.48 2.35 -0.41
C LYS A 76 21.14 2.91 -1.77
N VAL A 77 21.17 4.23 -1.86
CA VAL A 77 20.94 4.99 -3.10
C VAL A 77 22.12 5.95 -3.24
N ASP A 78 22.72 6.02 -4.43
CA ASP A 78 23.84 6.92 -4.69
C ASP A 78 23.41 8.40 -4.57
N GLY A 79 24.39 9.27 -4.37
CA GLY A 79 24.14 10.68 -4.04
C GLY A 79 23.42 11.45 -5.15
N GLU A 80 23.72 11.14 -6.41
CA GLU A 80 23.10 11.80 -7.55
C GLU A 80 21.63 11.37 -7.72
N THR A 81 21.35 10.06 -7.71
CA THR A 81 20.00 9.53 -7.76
C THR A 81 19.16 10.05 -6.59
N LYS A 82 19.71 10.04 -5.37
CA LYS A 82 19.01 10.56 -4.18
C LYS A 82 18.65 12.04 -4.33
N LYS A 83 19.58 12.87 -4.81
CA LYS A 83 19.35 14.31 -5.01
C LYS A 83 18.19 14.57 -5.97
N TRP A 84 18.23 13.96 -7.15
CA TRP A 84 17.21 14.23 -8.18
C TRP A 84 15.86 13.59 -7.85
N ALA A 85 15.85 12.40 -7.25
CA ALA A 85 14.61 11.77 -6.76
C ALA A 85 13.93 12.62 -5.67
N THR A 86 14.72 13.22 -4.77
CA THR A 86 14.19 14.11 -3.71
C THR A 86 13.55 15.35 -4.31
N VAL A 87 14.20 16.01 -5.27
CA VAL A 87 13.64 17.20 -5.96
C VAL A 87 12.31 16.88 -6.64
N ALA A 88 12.22 15.74 -7.34
CA ALA A 88 10.99 15.31 -7.99
C ALA A 88 9.86 15.05 -6.97
N LEU A 89 10.19 14.37 -5.86
CA LEU A 89 9.26 14.07 -4.78
C LEU A 89 8.74 15.35 -4.10
N GLU A 90 9.63 16.29 -3.78
CA GLU A 90 9.27 17.58 -3.18
C GLU A 90 8.32 18.39 -4.06
N ARG A 91 8.58 18.42 -5.39
CA ARG A 91 7.69 19.09 -6.35
C ARG A 91 6.31 18.45 -6.37
N MET A 92 6.23 17.12 -6.41
CA MET A 92 4.96 16.38 -6.36
C MET A 92 4.18 16.70 -5.09
N ILE A 93 4.84 16.70 -3.92
CA ILE A 93 4.21 17.01 -2.63
C ILE A 93 3.73 18.47 -2.60
N ARG A 94 4.57 19.42 -3.06
CA ARG A 94 4.22 20.84 -3.07
C ARG A 94 2.95 21.11 -3.88
N PHE A 95 2.86 20.57 -5.11
CA PHE A 95 1.69 20.78 -5.96
C PHE A 95 0.44 20.08 -5.41
N THR A 96 0.58 18.89 -4.84
CA THR A 96 -0.57 18.17 -4.25
C THR A 96 -1.09 18.85 -2.97
N GLN A 97 -0.24 19.51 -2.18
CA GLN A 97 -0.66 20.26 -0.99
C GLN A 97 -1.23 21.64 -1.32
N GLN A 98 -0.72 22.31 -2.35
CA GLN A 98 -1.29 23.58 -2.84
C GLN A 98 -2.72 23.40 -3.34
N ASN A 99 -3.00 22.31 -4.05
CA ASN A 99 -4.34 21.98 -4.56
C ASN A 99 -5.35 21.56 -3.47
N GLN A 100 -4.92 21.38 -2.22
CA GLN A 100 -5.82 21.13 -1.07
C GLN A 100 -6.18 22.40 -0.30
N LYS A 101 -5.53 23.54 -0.61
CA LYS A 101 -5.78 24.85 0.01
C LYS A 101 -6.59 25.81 -0.87
N SER A 102 -6.86 25.43 -2.11
CA SER A 102 -7.80 26.09 -3.04
C SER A 102 -9.12 25.34 -3.06
#